data_AF-A0A3B9ED03-F1
#
_entry.id   AF-A0A3B9ED03-F1
#
_cell.length_a   1.000
_cell.length_b   1.000
_cell.length_c   1.000
_cell.angle_alpha   90.00
_cell.angle_beta   90.00
_cell.angle_gamma   90.00
#
_symmetry.space_group_name_H-M   'P 1'
#
loop_
_entity.id
_entity.type
_entity.pdbx_description
1 polymer ?
#
loop_
_entity_poly.entity_id
_entity_poly.type
_entity_poly.pdbx_seq_one_letter_code
_entity_poly.pdbx_strand_id
1 'polypeptide(L)'
;AHGTNPASATICGYQAVQIKSNAQGLLDPEDLKAHLDNEVAALMLTNPNTLGLFEKNICTATKMVHDVGGLVFMDGANLNAL
;
A
#
# COMPACT_ATOMS: atom_id res chain seq x y z
N ALA A 1 -3.33 2.14 6.63
CA ALA A 1 -3.14 3.44 5.94
C ALA A 1 -3.91 4.51 6.69
N HIS A 2 -3.39 5.74 6.74
CA HIS A 2 -4.15 6.87 7.30
C HIS A 2 -5.37 7.19 6.44
N GLY A 3 -6.43 7.74 7.04
CA GLY A 3 -7.66 8.11 6.33
C GLY A 3 -7.45 9.16 5.24
N THR A 4 -6.36 9.93 5.32
CA THR A 4 -5.91 10.85 4.28
C THR A 4 -5.58 10.15 2.97
N ASN A 5 -5.10 8.91 3.00
CA ASN A 5 -4.64 8.20 1.80
C ASN A 5 -5.78 7.93 0.81
N PRO A 6 -6.88 7.24 1.19
CA PRO A 6 -8.01 7.05 0.29
C PRO A 6 -8.72 8.38 -0.05
N ALA A 7 -8.74 9.37 0.86
CA ALA A 7 -9.31 10.68 0.57
C ALA A 7 -8.52 11.40 -0.53
N SER A 8 -7.18 11.40 -0.46
CA SER A 8 -6.30 11.95 -1.49
C SER A 8 -6.44 11.22 -2.82
N ALA A 9 -6.55 9.88 -2.81
CA ALA A 9 -6.77 9.10 -4.03
C ALA A 9 -8.05 9.54 -4.75
N THR A 10 -9.16 9.70 -4.01
CA THR A 10 -10.44 10.20 -4.55
C THR A 10 -10.32 11.63 -5.09
N ILE A 11 -9.63 12.54 -4.37
CA ILE A 11 -9.40 13.93 -4.83
C ILE A 11 -8.62 13.94 -6.15
N CYS A 12 -7.66 13.03 -6.31
CA CYS A 12 -6.89 12.87 -7.55
C CYS A 12 -7.67 12.14 -8.68
N GLY A 13 -8.94 11.80 -8.46
CA GLY A 13 -9.78 11.12 -9.46
C GLY A 13 -9.54 9.62 -9.59
N TYR A 14 -8.82 9.01 -8.65
CA TYR A 14 -8.61 7.56 -8.60
C TYR A 14 -9.69 6.86 -7.77
N GLN A 15 -9.92 5.58 -8.07
CA GLN A 15 -10.72 4.69 -7.24
C GLN A 15 -9.84 4.05 -6.15
N ALA A 16 -10.13 4.34 -4.88
CA ALA A 16 -9.44 3.70 -3.78
C ALA A 16 -9.96 2.26 -3.56
N VAL A 17 -9.06 1.28 -3.62
CA VAL A 17 -9.32 -0.13 -3.28
C VAL A 17 -8.57 -0.48 -2.01
N GLN A 18 -9.26 -1.09 -1.04
CA GLN A 18 -8.65 -1.48 0.23
C GLN A 18 -8.01 -2.86 0.11
N ILE A 19 -6.71 -2.93 0.41
CA ILE A 19 -5.98 -4.19 0.55
C ILE A 19 -6.01 -4.62 2.02
N LYS A 20 -6.28 -5.90 2.26
CA LYS A 20 -6.37 -6.48 3.60
C LYS A 20 -5.00 -6.63 4.24
N SER A 21 -5.02 -6.62 5.58
CA SER A 21 -3.89 -7.09 6.38
C SER A 21 -4.05 -8.57 6.68
N ASN A 22 -2.93 -9.29 6.78
CA ASN A 22 -2.91 -10.66 7.24
C ASN A 22 -3.17 -10.77 8.75
N ALA A 23 -3.18 -11.99 9.28
CA ALA A 23 -3.43 -12.27 10.70
C ALA A 23 -2.40 -11.63 11.66
N GLN A 24 -1.24 -11.20 11.16
CA GLN A 24 -0.19 -10.53 11.91
C GLN A 24 -0.29 -8.99 11.83
N GLY A 25 -1.30 -8.45 11.15
CA GLY A 25 -1.48 -7.01 10.98
C GLY A 25 -0.51 -6.38 9.98
N LEU A 26 0.10 -7.18 9.09
CA LEU A 26 0.96 -6.73 8.00
C LEU A 26 0.21 -6.77 6.67
N LEU A 27 0.74 -6.12 5.64
CA LEU A 27 0.21 -6.22 4.27
C LEU A 27 0.10 -7.69 3.83
N ASP A 28 -1.08 -8.09 3.34
CA ASP A 28 -1.31 -9.41 2.76
C ASP A 28 -0.89 -9.44 1.27
N PRO A 29 0.17 -10.18 0.90
CA PRO A 29 0.63 -10.24 -0.49
C PRO A 29 -0.36 -10.94 -1.43
N GLU A 30 -1.14 -11.91 -0.93
CA GLU A 30 -2.08 -12.64 -1.77
C GLU A 30 -3.32 -11.79 -2.05
N ASP A 31 -3.81 -11.06 -1.05
CA ASP A 31 -4.90 -10.10 -1.25
C ASP A 31 -4.44 -8.94 -2.17
N LEU A 32 -3.21 -8.44 -2.01
CA LEU A 32 -2.63 -7.47 -2.95
C LEU A 32 -2.63 -8.02 -4.38
N LYS A 33 -2.07 -9.21 -4.58
CA LYS A 33 -1.95 -9.85 -5.89
C LYS A 33 -3.30 -10.03 -6.58
N ALA A 34 -4.36 -10.32 -5.84
CA ALA A 34 -5.71 -10.48 -6.38
C ALA A 34 -6.29 -9.17 -6.98
N HIS A 35 -5.74 -8.00 -6.63
CA HIS A 35 -6.16 -6.69 -7.11
C HIS A 35 -5.17 -6.06 -8.10
N LEU A 36 -4.15 -6.79 -8.54
CA LEU A 36 -3.15 -6.27 -9.48
C LEU A 36 -3.52 -6.57 -10.93
N ASP A 37 -3.72 -5.51 -11.71
CA ASP A 37 -3.92 -5.52 -13.15
C ASP A 37 -3.25 -4.29 -13.80
N ASN A 38 -3.48 -4.10 -15.10
CA ASN A 38 -2.92 -3.00 -15.88
C ASN A 38 -3.63 -1.64 -15.68
N GLU A 39 -4.66 -1.56 -14.83
CA GLU A 39 -5.34 -0.32 -14.45
C GLU A 39 -4.82 0.25 -13.11
N VAL A 40 -3.97 -0.50 -12.40
CA VAL A 40 -3.37 -0.08 -11.13
C VAL A 40 -2.44 1.12 -11.32
N ALA A 41 -2.84 2.27 -10.79
CA ALA A 41 -2.02 3.48 -10.79
C ALA A 41 -0.94 3.46 -9.69
N ALA A 42 -1.33 3.16 -8.44
CA ALA A 42 -0.39 3.17 -7.33
C ALA A 42 -0.84 2.34 -6.11
N LEU A 43 0.13 1.86 -5.34
CA LEU A 43 -0.03 1.36 -3.98
C LEU A 43 0.40 2.44 -2.98
N MET A 44 -0.50 2.85 -2.07
CA MET A 44 -0.16 3.75 -0.96
C MET A 44 0.14 2.94 0.30
N LEU A 45 1.32 3.12 0.87
CA LEU A 45 1.82 2.34 2.01
C LEU A 45 2.45 3.23 3.09
N THR A 46 2.30 2.84 4.36
CA THR A 46 2.93 3.47 5.53
C THR A 46 3.82 2.42 6.20
N ASN A 47 5.03 2.78 6.64
CA ASN A 47 6.05 1.87 7.19
C ASN A 47 6.93 2.64 8.19
N PRO A 48 6.93 2.28 9.48
CA PRO A 48 6.02 1.32 10.12
C PRO A 48 4.56 1.60 9.79
N ASN A 49 3.75 0.54 9.66
CA ASN A 49 2.35 0.68 9.30
C ASN A 49 1.55 1.37 10.40
N THR A 50 0.24 1.57 10.18
CA THR A 50 -0.60 2.31 11.14
C THR A 50 -0.82 1.59 12.48
N LEU A 51 -0.35 0.35 12.62
CA LEU A 51 -0.28 -0.39 13.90
C LEU A 51 1.10 -0.30 14.56
N GLY A 52 2.04 0.44 13.98
CA GLY A 52 3.43 0.54 14.45
C GLY A 52 4.30 -0.67 14.09
N LEU A 53 3.86 -1.55 13.20
CA LEU A 53 4.59 -2.74 12.77
C LEU A 53 5.40 -2.46 11.50
N PHE A 54 6.64 -2.96 11.44
CA PHE A 54 7.43 -2.91 10.21
C PHE A 54 6.93 -3.94 9.20
N GLU A 55 6.64 -3.49 7.98
CA GLU A 55 6.24 -4.34 6.87
C GLU A 55 7.38 -5.25 6.43
N LYS A 56 7.15 -6.56 6.42
CA LYS A 56 8.17 -7.57 6.07
C LYS A 56 8.26 -7.85 4.58
N ASN A 57 7.17 -7.61 3.85
CA ASN A 57 7.02 -7.96 2.43
C ASN A 57 7.07 -6.73 1.52
N ILE A 58 7.56 -5.58 2.01
CA ILE A 58 7.51 -4.31 1.28
C ILE A 58 8.21 -4.40 -0.09
N CYS A 59 9.40 -5.01 -0.18
CA CYS A 59 10.10 -5.17 -1.45
C CYS A 59 9.33 -6.06 -2.44
N THR A 60 8.72 -7.14 -1.95
CA THR A 60 7.88 -8.03 -2.77
C THR A 60 6.65 -7.29 -3.26
N ALA A 61 5.96 -6.55 -2.39
CA ALA A 61 4.79 -5.74 -2.75
C ALA A 61 5.15 -4.67 -3.79
N THR A 62 6.24 -3.93 -3.58
CA THR A 62 6.76 -2.94 -4.53
C THR A 62 7.07 -3.57 -5.88
N LYS A 63 7.72 -4.74 -5.91
CA LYS A 63 7.98 -5.45 -7.15
C LYS A 63 6.69 -5.83 -7.88
N MET A 64 5.72 -6.43 -7.18
CA MET A 64 4.45 -6.84 -7.80
C MET A 64 3.70 -5.65 -8.40
N VAL A 65 3.70 -4.50 -7.73
CA VAL A 65 3.07 -3.26 -8.22
C VAL A 65 3.81 -2.72 -9.45
N HIS A 66 5.15 -2.70 -9.42
CA HIS A 66 5.93 -2.25 -10.57
C HIS A 66 5.81 -3.19 -11.78
N ASP A 67 5.66 -4.49 -11.56
CA ASP A 67 5.50 -5.49 -12.63
C ASP A 67 4.22 -5.26 -13.47
N VAL A 68 3.20 -4.58 -12.93
CA VAL A 68 1.98 -4.19 -13.65
C VAL A 68 1.98 -2.72 -14.10
N GLY A 69 3.11 -2.01 -13.92
CA GLY A 69 3.27 -0.60 -14.33
C GLY A 69 2.79 0.44 -13.31
N GLY A 70 2.31 0.00 -12.14
CA GLY A 70 1.93 0.89 -11.04
C GLY A 70 3.13 1.47 -10.29
N LEU A 71 2.90 2.51 -9.49
CA LEU A 71 3.91 3.12 -8.62
C LEU A 71 3.66 2.83 -7.14
N VAL A 72 4.67 3.02 -6.29
CA VAL A 72 4.50 2.95 -4.83
C VAL A 72 4.63 4.34 -4.22
N PHE A 73 3.58 4.78 -3.54
CA PHE A 73 3.57 5.99 -2.74
C PHE A 73 3.82 5.65 -1.27
N MET A 74 4.90 6.20 -0.71
CA MET A 74 5.27 6.01 0.68
C MET A 74 4.77 7.17 1.54
N ASP A 75 3.79 6.89 2.41
CA ASP A 75 3.31 7.82 3.42
C ASP A 75 4.35 7.96 4.53
N GLY A 76 4.95 9.16 4.60
CA GLY A 76 6.05 9.49 5.48
C GLY A 76 5.67 9.84 6.92
N ALA A 77 4.41 9.70 7.32
CA ALA A 77 3.98 10.08 8.68
C ALA A 77 4.76 9.37 9.80
N ASN A 78 5.27 8.15 9.54
CA ASN A 78 5.99 7.34 10.52
C ASN A 78 7.52 7.28 10.29
N LEU A 79 8.10 8.19 9.50
CA LEU A 79 9.55 8.16 9.18
C LEU A 79 10.47 8.30 10.39
N ASN A 80 10.01 8.85 11.51
CA ASN A 80 10.82 9.00 12.72
C ASN A 80 11.24 7.64 13.34
N ALA A 81 10.64 6.53 12.91
CA ALA A 81 10.97 5.19 13.38
C ALA A 81 11.98 4.44 12.48
N LEU A 82 12.42 5.03 11.37
CA LEU A 82 13.35 4.41 10.41
C LEU A 82 14.82 4.76 10.70
#